data_AF-A0A193LFQ4-F1
#
_entry.id   AF-A0A193LFQ4-F1
#
_cell.length_a   1.000
_cell.length_b   1.000
_cell.length_c   1.000
_cell.angle_alpha   90.00
_cell.angle_beta   90.00
_cell.angle_gamma   90.00
#
_symmetry.space_group_name_H-M   'P 1'
#
loop_
_entity.id
_entity.type
_entity.pdbx_description
1 polymer ?
#
loop_
_entity_poly.entity_id
_entity_poly.type
_entity_poly.pdbx_seq_one_letter_code
_entity_poly.pdbx_strand_id
1 'polypeptide(L)'
;MTLWIIFAAMLLAGALFVCWPLYREQRKLSIGSAAAAVLVMLVGGGLYTLIGTPGAPSGPAATPSINEMVAALEQRLEENPNDITGWKMLGRTFMQTQDYPRAVNAFEQAMAKEDGSDGNTISELAEAVLFREGDRVAGRAAQLFEQALSVAPNNPKALFYGGIAAVERGDRSLAADRWETLLAQAPPPEIQDILRSRIAEWRGEVPADTALAINIAVTPAAMADLKPDTSVFIIARDPQQPSPPIAAARRQLSELPATVTLSNADAMIPGRLLSQFQRVEVVVRASLSGEPIAQAGDWFGQAAVDTAASTAVDITIDSQVP
;
A
#
# COMPACT_ATOMS: atom_id res chain seq x y z
N MET A 1 -30.23 28.12 23.43
CA MET A 1 -30.85 28.64 24.67
C MET A 1 -29.85 29.19 25.69
N THR A 2 -28.60 28.71 25.71
CA THR A 2 -27.55 29.10 26.69
C THR A 2 -26.96 30.50 26.50
N LEU A 3 -26.84 30.99 25.26
CA LEU A 3 -26.19 32.28 24.94
C LEU A 3 -26.98 33.52 25.43
N TRP A 4 -28.32 33.45 25.40
CA TRP A 4 -29.19 34.52 25.91
C TRP A 4 -29.07 34.70 27.42
N ILE A 5 -28.91 33.60 28.15
CA ILE A 5 -28.73 33.62 29.61
C ILE A 5 -27.38 34.27 29.95
N ILE A 6 -26.33 33.95 29.20
CA ILE A 6 -24.99 34.53 29.39
C ILE A 6 -25.02 36.03 29.09
N PHE A 7 -25.66 36.46 28.00
CA PHE A 7 -25.76 37.86 27.64
C PHE A 7 -26.59 38.68 28.67
N ALA A 8 -27.73 38.13 29.11
CA ALA A 8 -28.53 38.74 30.18
C ALA A 8 -27.75 38.83 31.50
N ALA A 9 -26.99 37.78 31.86
CA ALA A 9 -26.14 37.78 33.04
C ALA A 9 -25.01 38.82 32.94
N MET A 10 -24.39 38.99 31.77
CA MET A 10 -23.37 40.02 31.55
C MET A 10 -23.93 41.44 31.66
N LEU A 11 -25.10 41.70 31.09
CA LEU A 11 -25.76 43.00 31.22
C LEU A 11 -26.14 43.31 32.67
N LEU A 12 -26.64 42.31 33.40
CA LEU A 12 -26.99 42.44 34.80
C LEU A 12 -25.74 42.64 35.69
N ALA A 13 -24.63 41.94 35.40
CA ALA A 13 -23.35 42.16 36.06
C ALA A 13 -22.79 43.56 35.78
N GLY A 14 -22.89 44.06 34.55
CA GLY A 14 -22.49 45.42 34.19
C GLY A 14 -23.32 46.48 34.92
N ALA A 15 -24.64 46.30 35.00
CA ALA A 15 -25.52 47.18 35.78
C ALA A 15 -25.19 47.17 37.27
N LEU A 16 -24.95 45.99 37.86
CA LEU A 16 -24.53 45.86 39.25
C LEU A 16 -23.17 46.52 39.51
N PHE A 17 -22.20 46.38 38.59
CA PHE A 17 -20.88 47.00 38.70
C PHE A 17 -20.95 48.53 38.76
N VAL A 18 -21.88 49.14 38.01
CA VAL A 18 -22.10 50.60 38.03
C VAL A 18 -22.90 51.03 39.25
N CYS A 19 -23.95 50.29 39.63
CA CYS A 19 -24.81 50.67 40.74
C CYS A 19 -24.20 50.42 42.14
N TRP A 20 -23.29 49.44 42.27
CA TRP A 20 -22.66 49.05 43.53
C TRP A 20 -21.83 50.16 44.20
N PRO A 21 -20.87 50.83 43.52
CA PRO A 21 -20.11 51.92 44.13
C PRO A 21 -20.99 53.12 44.47
N LEU A 22 -21.97 53.45 43.63
CA LEU A 22 -22.93 54.54 43.87
C LEU A 22 -23.81 54.30 45.11
N TYR A 23 -24.25 53.06 45.32
CA TYR A 23 -25.00 52.70 46.53
C TYR A 23 -24.13 52.75 47.79
N ARG A 24 -22.86 52.34 47.69
CA ARG A 24 -21.93 52.28 48.82
C ARG A 24 -21.60 53.66 49.39
N GLU A 25 -21.53 54.70 48.56
CA GLU A 25 -21.21 56.07 49.00
C GLU A 25 -22.43 56.83 49.55
N GLN A 26 -23.62 56.72 48.94
CA GLN A 26 -24.78 57.54 49.33
C GLN A 26 -25.86 56.80 50.15
N ARG A 27 -25.75 55.48 50.32
CA ARG A 27 -26.76 54.59 50.96
C ARG A 27 -28.20 54.72 50.42
N LYS A 28 -28.39 55.39 49.28
CA LYS A 28 -29.68 55.53 48.58
C LYS A 28 -29.40 55.42 47.08
N LEU A 29 -30.15 54.58 46.36
CA LEU A 29 -30.19 54.63 44.90
C LEU A 29 -31.03 55.85 44.50
N SER A 30 -30.43 56.84 43.82
CA SER A 30 -31.21 57.91 43.23
C SER A 30 -32.01 57.37 42.04
N ILE A 31 -33.15 57.99 41.74
CA ILE A 31 -33.97 57.64 40.56
C ILE A 31 -33.13 57.70 39.27
N GLY A 32 -32.16 58.61 39.22
CA GLY A 32 -31.23 58.77 38.09
C GLY A 32 -30.32 57.56 37.84
N SER A 33 -29.81 56.90 38.88
CA SER A 33 -28.94 55.73 38.69
C SER A 33 -29.73 54.48 38.28
N ALA A 34 -30.94 54.31 38.81
CA ALA A 34 -31.85 53.26 38.35
C ALA A 34 -32.24 53.45 36.88
N ALA A 35 -32.55 54.69 36.48
CA ALA A 35 -32.86 55.03 35.10
C ALA A 35 -31.68 54.76 34.15
N ALA A 36 -30.45 55.09 34.55
CA ALA A 36 -29.26 54.83 33.75
C ALA A 36 -29.00 53.33 33.53
N ALA A 37 -29.21 52.48 34.54
CA ALA A 37 -29.04 51.03 34.40
C ALA A 37 -30.05 50.42 33.42
N VAL A 38 -31.33 50.85 33.52
CA VAL A 38 -32.38 50.44 32.58
C VAL A 38 -32.06 50.92 31.16
N LEU A 39 -31.57 52.16 31.02
CA LEU A 39 -31.16 52.71 29.73
C LEU A 39 -30.05 51.87 29.08
N VAL A 40 -29.02 51.46 29.83
CA VAL A 40 -27.94 50.61 29.31
C VAL A 40 -28.47 49.26 28.84
N MET A 41 -29.40 48.64 29.57
CA MET A 41 -30.02 47.38 29.16
C MET A 41 -30.86 47.54 27.88
N LEU A 42 -31.66 48.61 27.78
CA LEU A 42 -32.48 48.89 26.61
C LEU A 42 -31.64 49.23 25.38
N VAL A 43 -30.62 50.06 25.54
CA VAL A 43 -29.70 50.42 24.45
C VAL A 43 -28.88 49.21 24.01
N GLY A 44 -28.37 48.39 24.94
CA GLY A 44 -27.66 47.16 24.63
C GLY A 44 -28.54 46.13 23.90
N GLY A 45 -29.79 45.95 24.36
CA GLY A 45 -30.77 45.09 23.70
C GLY A 45 -31.15 45.59 22.30
N GLY A 46 -31.37 46.91 22.15
CA GLY A 46 -31.69 47.53 20.87
C GLY A 46 -30.53 47.51 19.87
N LEU A 47 -29.30 47.76 20.32
CA LEU A 47 -28.10 47.62 19.47
C LEU A 47 -27.91 46.17 19.03
N TYR A 48 -28.20 45.20 19.90
CA TYR A 48 -28.12 43.78 19.54
C TYR A 48 -29.15 43.38 18.47
N THR A 49 -30.36 43.95 18.49
CA THR A 49 -31.34 43.68 17.43
C THR A 49 -31.03 44.43 16.13
N LEU A 50 -30.37 45.60 16.20
CA LEU A 50 -30.00 46.39 15.02
C LEU A 50 -28.73 45.88 14.31
N ILE A 51 -27.72 45.47 15.08
CA ILE A 51 -26.38 45.08 14.58
C ILE A 51 -26.21 43.56 14.58
N GLY A 52 -26.83 42.86 15.54
CA GLY A 52 -26.72 41.41 15.66
C GLY A 52 -27.68 40.67 14.73
N THR A 53 -27.45 39.36 14.59
CA THR A 53 -28.34 38.43 13.88
C THR A 53 -29.04 37.53 14.90
N PRO A 54 -30.08 38.00 15.61
CA PRO A 54 -30.73 37.26 16.70
C PRO A 54 -31.38 35.94 16.27
N GLY A 55 -31.57 35.73 14.95
CA GLY A 55 -32.07 34.50 14.35
C GLY A 55 -31.00 33.59 13.73
N ALA A 56 -29.71 33.90 13.83
CA ALA A 56 -28.67 33.03 13.29
C ALA A 56 -28.61 31.72 14.08
N PRO A 57 -28.73 30.54 13.41
CA PRO A 57 -28.68 29.26 14.09
C PRO A 57 -27.35 29.13 14.83
N SER A 58 -27.43 28.90 16.13
CA SER A 58 -26.26 28.78 17.01
C SER A 58 -25.75 27.34 16.97
N GLY A 59 -24.83 27.04 16.05
CA GLY A 59 -24.15 25.75 15.92
C GLY A 59 -23.10 25.81 14.80
N PRO A 60 -22.12 24.89 14.75
CA PRO A 60 -21.29 24.75 13.56
C PRO A 60 -22.23 24.51 12.37
N ALA A 61 -22.03 25.22 11.26
CA ALA A 61 -22.80 24.98 10.04
C ALA A 61 -22.75 23.48 9.74
N ALA A 62 -23.92 22.85 9.64
CA ALA A 62 -23.99 21.43 9.29
C ALA A 62 -23.33 21.28 7.92
N THR A 63 -22.20 20.58 7.86
CA THR A 63 -21.57 20.24 6.59
C THR A 63 -22.59 19.41 5.80
N PRO A 64 -22.96 19.80 4.57
CA PRO A 64 -23.92 19.05 3.79
C PRO A 64 -23.44 17.61 3.63
N SER A 65 -24.37 16.67 3.74
CA SER A 65 -24.11 15.25 3.53
C SER A 65 -23.66 14.98 2.09
N ILE A 66 -22.97 13.86 1.87
CA ILE A 66 -22.56 13.43 0.52
C ILE A 66 -23.76 13.38 -0.43
N ASN A 67 -24.91 12.90 0.05
CA ASN A 67 -26.13 12.80 -0.75
C ASN A 67 -26.69 14.18 -1.14
N GLU A 68 -26.66 15.16 -0.24
CA GLU A 68 -27.09 16.54 -0.53
C GLU A 68 -26.15 17.21 -1.53
N MET A 69 -24.83 16.98 -1.41
CA MET A 69 -23.85 17.48 -2.37
C MET A 69 -24.01 16.85 -3.75
N VAL A 70 -24.27 15.54 -3.81
CA VAL A 70 -24.56 14.82 -5.07
C VAL A 70 -25.82 15.38 -5.71
N ALA A 71 -26.91 15.53 -4.96
CA ALA A 71 -28.17 16.07 -5.50
C ALA A 71 -28.01 17.49 -6.05
N ALA A 72 -27.27 18.36 -5.34
CA ALA A 72 -26.98 19.71 -5.82
C ALA A 72 -26.10 19.70 -7.08
N LEU A 73 -25.14 18.78 -7.17
CA LEU A 73 -24.30 18.61 -8.35
C LEU A 73 -25.10 18.09 -9.54
N GLU A 74 -25.99 17.12 -9.34
CA GLU A 74 -26.89 16.59 -10.38
C GLU A 74 -27.81 17.69 -10.92
N GLN A 75 -28.45 18.47 -10.05
CA GLN A 75 -29.29 19.61 -10.48
C GLN A 75 -28.48 20.61 -11.32
N ARG A 76 -27.26 20.94 -10.88
CA ARG A 76 -26.38 21.84 -11.65
C ARG A 76 -26.03 21.27 -13.03
N LEU A 77 -25.83 19.97 -13.13
CA LEU A 77 -25.51 19.30 -14.39
C LEU A 77 -26.73 19.18 -15.32
N GLU A 78 -27.94 19.18 -14.79
CA GLU A 78 -29.17 19.33 -15.58
C GLU A 78 -29.25 20.73 -16.21
N GLU A 79 -28.91 21.77 -15.46
CA GLU A 79 -28.89 23.15 -15.95
C GLU A 79 -27.71 23.42 -16.91
N ASN A 80 -26.56 22.78 -16.66
CA ASN A 80 -25.32 22.95 -17.41
C ASN A 80 -24.72 21.59 -17.85
N PRO A 81 -25.31 20.91 -18.85
CA PRO A 81 -24.93 19.55 -19.24
C PRO A 81 -23.54 19.43 -19.88
N ASN A 82 -22.90 20.55 -20.21
CA ASN A 82 -21.55 20.59 -20.80
C ASN A 82 -20.44 20.74 -19.75
N ASP A 83 -20.75 20.74 -18.44
CA ASP A 83 -19.76 20.81 -17.37
C ASP A 83 -19.04 19.46 -17.19
N ILE A 84 -18.01 19.22 -18.02
CA ILE A 84 -17.16 18.02 -17.98
C ILE A 84 -16.60 17.76 -16.58
N THR A 85 -16.14 18.82 -15.90
CA THR A 85 -15.56 18.71 -14.56
C THR A 85 -16.60 18.22 -13.56
N GLY A 86 -17.83 18.74 -13.64
CA GLY A 86 -18.93 18.27 -12.81
C GLY A 86 -19.26 16.81 -13.04
N TRP A 87 -19.31 16.35 -14.30
CA TRP A 87 -19.52 14.94 -14.63
C TRP A 87 -18.41 14.02 -14.08
N LYS A 88 -17.14 14.43 -14.20
CA LYS A 88 -16.01 13.67 -13.61
C LYS A 88 -16.10 13.59 -12.09
N MET A 89 -16.43 14.70 -11.44
CA MET A 89 -16.57 14.75 -9.98
C MET A 89 -17.72 13.86 -9.51
N LEU A 90 -18.84 13.88 -10.23
CA LEU A 90 -19.98 13.00 -9.97
C LEU A 90 -19.58 11.52 -10.11
N GLY A 91 -18.88 11.17 -11.20
CA GLY A 91 -18.35 9.82 -11.42
C GLY A 91 -17.44 9.34 -10.28
N ARG A 92 -16.46 10.16 -9.87
CA ARG A 92 -15.55 9.85 -8.75
C ARG A 92 -16.29 9.70 -7.42
N THR A 93 -17.33 10.50 -7.20
CA THR A 93 -18.16 10.40 -5.99
C THR A 93 -18.88 9.06 -5.95
N PHE A 94 -19.47 8.64 -7.08
CA PHE A 94 -20.10 7.33 -7.19
C PHE A 94 -19.12 6.17 -7.08
N MET A 95 -17.88 6.32 -7.57
CA MET A 95 -16.81 5.34 -7.31
C MET A 95 -16.53 5.19 -5.82
N GLN A 96 -16.43 6.30 -5.10
CA GLN A 96 -16.16 6.30 -3.65
C GLN A 96 -17.31 5.69 -2.84
N THR A 97 -18.55 5.91 -3.27
CA THR A 97 -19.74 5.30 -2.65
C THR A 97 -20.06 3.92 -3.20
N GLN A 98 -19.20 3.35 -4.06
CA GLN A 98 -19.36 2.04 -4.70
C GLN A 98 -20.63 1.89 -5.57
N ASP A 99 -21.21 3.01 -6.02
CA ASP A 99 -22.33 3.04 -6.97
C ASP A 99 -21.77 3.01 -8.40
N TYR A 100 -21.15 1.89 -8.77
CA TYR A 100 -20.48 1.74 -10.06
C TYR A 100 -21.40 1.97 -11.27
N PRO A 101 -22.68 1.56 -11.28
CA PRO A 101 -23.59 1.86 -12.40
C PRO A 101 -23.74 3.36 -12.66
N ARG A 102 -23.93 4.19 -11.62
CA ARG A 102 -24.02 5.65 -11.78
C ARG A 102 -22.67 6.27 -12.11
N ALA A 103 -21.57 5.73 -11.57
CA ALA A 103 -20.22 6.17 -11.93
C ALA A 103 -19.95 5.99 -13.43
N VAL A 104 -20.31 4.82 -14.00
CA VAL A 104 -20.19 4.56 -15.44
C VAL A 104 -20.96 5.61 -16.24
N ASN A 105 -22.21 5.90 -15.88
CA ASN A 105 -23.02 6.88 -16.61
C ASN A 105 -22.39 8.29 -16.56
N ALA A 106 -21.94 8.73 -15.39
CA ALA A 106 -21.33 10.05 -15.23
C ALA A 106 -20.02 10.17 -16.03
N PHE A 107 -19.16 9.15 -16.03
CA PHE A 107 -17.94 9.16 -16.84
C PHE A 107 -18.22 9.03 -18.34
N GLU A 108 -19.27 8.31 -18.76
CA GLU A 108 -19.72 8.29 -20.16
C GLU A 108 -20.15 9.69 -20.62
N GLN A 109 -20.87 10.45 -19.78
CA GLN A 109 -21.21 11.84 -20.09
C GLN A 109 -19.96 12.72 -20.21
N ALA A 110 -19.02 12.62 -19.26
CA ALA A 110 -17.76 13.35 -19.32
C ALA A 110 -16.99 13.04 -20.61
N MET A 111 -16.78 11.76 -20.91
CA MET A 111 -16.06 11.30 -22.11
C MET A 111 -16.72 11.77 -23.40
N ALA A 112 -18.05 11.74 -23.47
CA ALA A 112 -18.81 12.20 -24.64
C ALA A 112 -18.67 13.71 -24.87
N LYS A 113 -18.55 14.51 -23.81
CA LYS A 113 -18.33 15.97 -23.93
C LYS A 113 -16.89 16.34 -24.25
N GLU A 114 -15.96 15.42 -24.01
CA GLU A 114 -14.55 15.53 -24.39
C GLU A 114 -14.25 14.94 -25.77
N ASP A 115 -15.25 14.40 -26.48
CA ASP A 115 -15.05 13.64 -27.72
C ASP A 115 -13.98 12.53 -27.58
N GLY A 116 -13.84 11.95 -26.38
CA GLY A 116 -12.82 10.93 -26.08
C GLY A 116 -11.37 11.43 -26.10
N SER A 117 -11.12 12.72 -25.92
CA SER A 117 -9.76 13.30 -26.00
C SER A 117 -8.93 13.19 -24.71
N ASP A 118 -9.54 12.83 -23.56
CA ASP A 118 -8.83 12.71 -22.28
C ASP A 118 -8.70 11.25 -21.84
N GLY A 119 -7.48 10.72 -21.94
CA GLY A 119 -7.14 9.36 -21.51
C GLY A 119 -7.38 9.10 -20.01
N ASN A 120 -7.37 10.13 -19.16
CA ASN A 120 -7.70 9.97 -17.74
C ASN A 120 -9.19 9.64 -17.55
N THR A 121 -10.08 10.37 -18.23
CA THR A 121 -11.53 10.10 -18.19
C THR A 121 -11.84 8.71 -18.70
N ILE A 122 -11.20 8.30 -19.80
CA ILE A 122 -11.38 6.97 -20.37
C ILE A 122 -10.91 5.89 -19.39
N SER A 123 -9.77 6.12 -18.70
CA SER A 123 -9.27 5.19 -17.68
C SER A 123 -10.16 5.11 -16.44
N GLU A 124 -10.75 6.23 -16.01
CA GLU A 124 -11.73 6.27 -14.92
C GLU A 124 -13.04 5.55 -15.29
N LEU A 125 -13.50 5.73 -16.53
CA LEU A 125 -14.63 4.98 -17.09
C LEU A 125 -14.33 3.48 -17.15
N ALA A 126 -13.15 3.10 -17.63
CA ALA A 126 -12.70 1.70 -17.70
C ALA A 126 -12.73 1.02 -16.34
N GLU A 127 -12.24 1.73 -15.31
CA GLU A 127 -12.27 1.26 -13.93
C GLU A 127 -13.69 1.15 -13.38
N ALA A 128 -14.56 2.13 -13.62
CA ALA A 128 -15.97 2.05 -13.23
C ALA A 128 -16.69 0.84 -13.86
N VAL A 129 -16.38 0.56 -15.14
CA VAL A 129 -16.90 -0.61 -15.85
C VAL A 129 -16.35 -1.90 -15.25
N LEU A 130 -15.05 -1.96 -14.94
CA LEU A 130 -14.39 -3.09 -14.30
C LEU A 130 -15.09 -3.44 -12.97
N PHE A 131 -15.24 -2.48 -12.06
CA PHE A 131 -15.87 -2.73 -10.76
C PHE A 131 -17.37 -3.06 -10.85
N ARG A 132 -18.05 -2.63 -11.92
CA ARG A 132 -19.44 -3.01 -12.17
C ARG A 132 -19.57 -4.45 -12.66
N GLU A 133 -18.68 -4.90 -13.53
CA GLU A 133 -18.78 -6.19 -14.25
C GLU A 133 -18.07 -7.34 -13.53
N GLY A 134 -17.07 -7.06 -12.69
CA GLY A 134 -16.40 -8.03 -11.83
C GLY A 134 -14.87 -8.02 -11.95
N ASP A 135 -14.21 -8.94 -11.26
CA ASP A 135 -12.76 -8.89 -10.96
C ASP A 135 -11.80 -9.09 -12.14
N ARG A 136 -12.30 -9.34 -13.36
CA ARG A 136 -11.46 -9.61 -14.53
C ARG A 136 -11.34 -8.39 -15.42
N VAL A 137 -10.10 -8.03 -15.77
CA VAL A 137 -9.83 -6.95 -16.72
C VAL A 137 -10.01 -7.46 -18.15
N ALA A 138 -11.27 -7.63 -18.55
CA ALA A 138 -11.68 -8.16 -19.85
C ALA A 138 -12.81 -7.32 -20.48
N GLY A 139 -13.27 -7.74 -21.66
CA GLY A 139 -14.42 -7.15 -22.33
C GLY A 139 -14.31 -5.64 -22.52
N ARG A 140 -15.36 -4.91 -22.09
CA ARG A 140 -15.45 -3.46 -22.26
C ARG A 140 -14.39 -2.70 -21.45
N ALA A 141 -14.10 -3.12 -20.23
CA ALA A 141 -13.07 -2.49 -19.40
C ALA A 141 -11.69 -2.56 -20.08
N ALA A 142 -11.32 -3.74 -20.59
CA ALA A 142 -10.06 -3.91 -21.33
C ALA A 142 -10.00 -3.01 -22.57
N GLN A 143 -11.07 -2.94 -23.36
CA GLN A 143 -11.14 -2.06 -24.54
C GLN A 143 -10.93 -0.59 -24.18
N LEU A 144 -11.54 -0.13 -23.08
CA LEU A 144 -11.39 1.25 -22.62
C LEU A 144 -9.96 1.53 -22.11
N PHE A 145 -9.30 0.59 -21.42
CA PHE A 145 -7.89 0.77 -21.05
C PHE A 145 -6.97 0.86 -22.27
N GLU A 146 -7.20 0.05 -23.31
CA GLU A 146 -6.46 0.16 -24.58
C GLU A 146 -6.71 1.52 -25.26
N GLN A 147 -7.97 1.98 -25.29
CA GLN A 147 -8.31 3.30 -25.82
C GLN A 147 -7.62 4.41 -25.02
N ALA A 148 -7.61 4.33 -23.69
CA ALA A 148 -6.92 5.28 -22.84
C ALA A 148 -5.41 5.33 -23.14
N LEU A 149 -4.76 4.17 -23.34
CA LEU A 149 -3.34 4.11 -23.74
C LEU A 149 -3.08 4.70 -25.13
N SER A 150 -4.05 4.63 -26.05
CA SER A 150 -3.90 5.26 -27.37
C SER A 150 -3.92 6.79 -27.32
N VAL A 151 -4.61 7.37 -26.33
CA VAL A 151 -4.71 8.82 -26.11
C VAL A 151 -3.62 9.33 -25.16
N ALA A 152 -3.37 8.59 -24.08
CA ALA A 152 -2.42 8.90 -23.03
C ALA A 152 -1.53 7.68 -22.75
N PRO A 153 -0.45 7.46 -23.53
CA PRO A 153 0.40 6.28 -23.43
C PRO A 153 1.05 6.07 -22.05
N ASN A 154 1.22 7.16 -21.30
CA ASN A 154 1.82 7.13 -19.96
C ASN A 154 0.79 7.12 -18.83
N ASN A 155 -0.51 6.94 -19.10
CA ASN A 155 -1.52 6.92 -18.04
C ASN A 155 -1.25 5.76 -17.05
N PRO A 156 -0.98 6.03 -15.76
CA PRO A 156 -0.57 4.99 -14.81
C PRO A 156 -1.60 3.88 -14.64
N LYS A 157 -2.89 4.25 -14.59
CA LYS A 157 -4.00 3.33 -14.40
C LYS A 157 -4.20 2.43 -15.62
N ALA A 158 -4.13 3.02 -16.81
CA ALA A 158 -4.25 2.28 -18.06
C ALA A 158 -3.04 1.36 -18.30
N LEU A 159 -1.82 1.78 -17.91
CA LEU A 159 -0.64 0.91 -17.94
C LEU A 159 -0.80 -0.28 -16.99
N PHE A 160 -1.26 -0.03 -15.75
CA PHE A 160 -1.46 -1.07 -14.76
C PHE A 160 -2.51 -2.10 -15.21
N TYR A 161 -3.76 -1.66 -15.42
CA TYR A 161 -4.86 -2.57 -15.79
C TYR A 161 -4.73 -3.08 -17.23
N GLY A 162 -4.19 -2.29 -18.15
CA GLY A 162 -3.86 -2.76 -19.50
C GLY A 162 -2.81 -3.87 -19.49
N GLY A 163 -1.83 -3.83 -18.57
CA GLY A 163 -0.92 -4.95 -18.36
C GLY A 163 -1.65 -6.21 -17.89
N ILE A 164 -2.56 -6.09 -16.93
CA ILE A 164 -3.41 -7.23 -16.47
C ILE A 164 -4.23 -7.79 -17.64
N ALA A 165 -4.87 -6.92 -18.43
CA ALA A 165 -5.64 -7.31 -19.60
C ALA A 165 -4.79 -8.03 -20.67
N ALA A 166 -3.51 -7.67 -20.80
CA ALA A 166 -2.58 -8.35 -21.70
C ALA A 166 -2.24 -9.76 -21.20
N VAL A 167 -2.02 -9.95 -19.89
CA VAL A 167 -1.80 -11.27 -19.28
C VAL A 167 -3.00 -12.18 -19.46
N GLU A 168 -4.22 -11.67 -19.26
CA GLU A 168 -5.46 -12.43 -19.48
C GLU A 168 -5.59 -12.94 -20.93
N ARG A 169 -4.98 -12.23 -21.90
CA ARG A 169 -4.90 -12.64 -23.31
C ARG A 169 -3.68 -13.52 -23.63
N GLY A 170 -2.83 -13.81 -22.67
CA GLY A 170 -1.60 -14.58 -22.83
C GLY A 170 -0.38 -13.77 -23.30
N ASP A 171 -0.50 -12.44 -23.43
CA ASP A 171 0.59 -11.57 -23.88
C ASP A 171 1.39 -11.01 -22.69
N ARG A 172 2.25 -11.86 -22.15
CA ARG A 172 3.13 -11.51 -21.02
C ARG A 172 4.20 -10.49 -21.39
N SER A 173 4.63 -10.46 -22.66
CA SER A 173 5.64 -9.51 -23.12
C SER A 173 5.08 -8.09 -23.09
N LEU A 174 3.89 -7.89 -23.67
CA LEU A 174 3.20 -6.60 -23.64
C LEU A 174 2.86 -6.16 -22.20
N ALA A 175 2.48 -7.11 -21.34
CA ALA A 175 2.24 -6.82 -19.93
C ALA A 175 3.50 -6.29 -19.23
N ALA A 176 4.65 -6.94 -19.47
CA ALA A 176 5.94 -6.50 -18.94
C ALA A 176 6.32 -5.10 -19.45
N ASP A 177 6.21 -4.84 -20.76
CA ASP A 177 6.50 -3.52 -21.36
C ASP A 177 5.69 -2.39 -20.68
N ARG A 178 4.40 -2.63 -20.44
CA ARG A 178 3.50 -1.65 -19.78
C ARG A 178 3.88 -1.42 -18.33
N TRP A 179 4.17 -2.47 -17.59
CA TRP A 179 4.53 -2.38 -16.18
C TRP A 179 5.93 -1.81 -15.95
N GLU A 180 6.86 -2.01 -16.88
CA GLU A 180 8.15 -1.31 -16.92
C GLU A 180 7.97 0.20 -17.14
N THR A 181 7.10 0.57 -18.09
CA THR A 181 6.73 1.98 -18.31
C THR A 181 6.08 2.59 -17.07
N LEU A 182 5.25 1.83 -16.35
CA LEU A 182 4.66 2.25 -15.08
C LEU A 182 5.72 2.40 -13.99
N LEU A 183 6.66 1.47 -13.85
CA LEU A 183 7.77 1.54 -12.89
C LEU A 183 8.63 2.79 -13.09
N ALA A 184 8.86 3.21 -14.33
CA ALA A 184 9.59 4.43 -14.64
C ALA A 184 8.91 5.71 -14.11
N GLN A 185 7.63 5.65 -13.76
CA GLN A 185 6.87 6.75 -13.17
C GLN A 185 6.91 6.79 -11.64
N ALA A 186 7.74 5.92 -11.02
CA ALA A 186 7.90 5.82 -9.58
C ALA A 186 6.56 5.64 -8.82
N PRO A 187 5.80 4.54 -9.07
CA PRO A 187 4.59 4.24 -8.33
C PRO A 187 4.94 3.98 -6.84
N PRO A 188 3.95 3.92 -5.93
CA PRO A 188 4.19 3.60 -4.52
C PRO A 188 5.09 2.36 -4.32
N PRO A 189 6.00 2.35 -3.32
CA PRO A 189 6.95 1.26 -3.11
C PRO A 189 6.32 -0.13 -3.07
N GLU A 190 5.14 -0.24 -2.46
CA GLU A 190 4.39 -1.49 -2.35
C GLU A 190 4.00 -2.05 -3.73
N ILE A 191 3.72 -1.17 -4.69
CA ILE A 191 3.42 -1.55 -6.07
C ILE A 191 4.71 -1.87 -6.81
N GLN A 192 5.80 -1.12 -6.58
CA GLN A 192 7.06 -1.33 -7.29
C GLN A 192 7.57 -2.78 -7.14
N ASP A 193 7.53 -3.33 -5.93
CA ASP A 193 8.04 -4.68 -5.68
C ASP A 193 7.19 -5.76 -6.36
N ILE A 194 5.87 -5.58 -6.36
CA ILE A 194 4.94 -6.47 -7.08
C ILE A 194 5.24 -6.44 -8.58
N LEU A 195 5.39 -5.24 -9.16
CA LEU A 195 5.65 -5.08 -10.59
C LEU A 195 7.01 -5.70 -10.96
N ARG A 196 8.09 -5.40 -10.24
CA ARG A 196 9.43 -5.96 -10.53
C ARG A 196 9.43 -7.48 -10.50
N SER A 197 8.82 -8.07 -9.46
CA SER A 197 8.75 -9.53 -9.31
C SER A 197 8.04 -10.19 -10.49
N ARG A 198 6.89 -9.65 -10.90
CA ARG A 198 6.10 -10.18 -12.03
C ARG A 198 6.73 -9.93 -13.39
N ILE A 199 7.34 -8.76 -13.59
CA ILE A 199 8.09 -8.45 -14.82
C ILE A 199 9.24 -9.44 -14.97
N ALA A 200 10.02 -9.69 -13.93
CA ALA A 200 11.09 -10.68 -13.97
C ALA A 200 10.57 -12.08 -14.32
N GLU A 201 9.47 -12.52 -13.69
CA GLU A 201 8.79 -13.77 -14.01
C GLU A 201 8.38 -13.86 -15.50
N TRP A 202 7.83 -12.78 -16.06
CA TRP A 202 7.34 -12.74 -17.44
C TRP A 202 8.44 -12.58 -18.49
N ARG A 203 9.53 -11.89 -18.14
CA ARG A 203 10.73 -11.79 -18.98
C ARG A 203 11.59 -13.06 -18.94
N GLY A 204 11.29 -13.99 -18.02
CA GLY A 204 12.13 -15.15 -17.79
C GLY A 204 13.46 -14.80 -17.13
N GLU A 205 13.53 -13.64 -16.47
CA GLU A 205 14.68 -13.23 -15.68
C GLU A 205 14.65 -13.99 -14.35
N VAL A 206 15.66 -14.83 -14.14
CA VAL A 206 15.89 -15.46 -12.84
C VAL A 206 16.29 -14.34 -11.86
N PRO A 207 15.66 -14.22 -10.67
CA PRO A 207 16.04 -13.21 -9.68
C PRO A 207 17.54 -13.24 -9.43
N ALA A 208 18.15 -12.04 -9.32
CA ALA A 208 19.59 -11.84 -9.15
C ALA A 208 20.20 -12.90 -8.24
N ASP A 209 21.23 -13.57 -8.77
CA ASP A 209 21.79 -14.80 -8.25
C ASP A 209 22.21 -14.64 -6.79
N THR A 210 21.36 -15.13 -5.87
CA THR A 210 21.71 -15.18 -4.45
C THR A 210 22.73 -16.29 -4.30
N ALA A 211 24.00 -15.91 -4.33
CA ALA A 211 25.15 -16.80 -4.18
C ALA A 211 25.63 -16.77 -2.72
N LEU A 212 25.58 -17.92 -2.06
CA LEU A 212 26.12 -18.12 -0.72
C LEU A 212 27.44 -18.86 -0.81
N ALA A 213 28.53 -18.21 -0.42
CA ALA A 213 29.85 -18.85 -0.31
C ALA A 213 29.95 -19.66 0.98
N ILE A 214 30.32 -20.93 0.89
CA ILE A 214 30.43 -21.84 2.03
C ILE A 214 31.89 -22.26 2.13
N ASN A 215 32.59 -21.77 3.14
CA ASN A 215 33.96 -22.14 3.43
C ASN A 215 33.95 -23.43 4.25
N ILE A 216 34.48 -24.50 3.68
CA ILE A 216 34.40 -25.83 4.26
C ILE A 216 35.76 -26.23 4.80
N ALA A 217 35.82 -26.54 6.10
CA ALA A 217 36.96 -27.14 6.75
C ALA A 217 36.62 -28.55 7.27
N VAL A 218 37.65 -29.38 7.49
CA VAL A 218 37.49 -30.74 8.01
C VAL A 218 38.40 -30.90 9.22
N THR A 219 37.87 -31.45 10.30
CA THR A 219 38.69 -31.72 11.49
C THR A 219 39.69 -32.86 11.24
N PRO A 220 40.84 -32.89 11.93
CA PRO A 220 41.78 -34.00 11.83
C PRO A 220 41.19 -35.37 12.19
N ALA A 221 40.23 -35.40 13.13
CA ALA A 221 39.52 -36.61 13.51
C ALA A 221 38.65 -37.14 12.35
N ALA A 222 37.84 -36.27 11.73
CA ALA A 222 37.06 -36.62 10.56
C ALA A 222 37.96 -37.06 9.38
N MET A 223 39.10 -36.39 9.17
CA MET A 223 40.06 -36.78 8.13
C MET A 223 40.69 -38.16 8.35
N ALA A 224 40.89 -38.58 9.60
CA ALA A 224 41.47 -39.89 9.90
C ALA A 224 40.49 -41.05 9.63
N ASP A 225 39.19 -40.78 9.81
CA ASP A 225 38.13 -41.80 9.66
C ASP A 225 37.61 -41.94 8.23
N LEU A 226 37.90 -40.96 7.36
CA LEU A 226 37.35 -40.88 6.01
C LEU A 226 38.41 -41.07 4.92
N LYS A 227 38.00 -41.65 3.79
CA LYS A 227 38.86 -41.77 2.61
C LYS A 227 38.88 -40.49 1.78
N PRO A 228 39.97 -40.18 1.04
CA PRO A 228 40.04 -38.98 0.21
C PRO A 228 38.99 -38.88 -0.92
N ASP A 229 38.45 -40.01 -1.38
CA ASP A 229 37.40 -40.09 -2.41
C ASP A 229 35.97 -40.06 -1.83
N THR A 230 35.83 -39.93 -0.50
CA THR A 230 34.53 -39.79 0.17
C THR A 230 33.75 -38.62 -0.43
N SER A 231 32.48 -38.86 -0.75
CA SER A 231 31.60 -37.82 -1.30
C SER A 231 31.15 -36.85 -0.22
N VAL A 232 31.30 -35.55 -0.50
CA VAL A 232 30.84 -34.46 0.36
C VAL A 232 29.65 -33.77 -0.28
N PHE A 233 28.51 -33.79 0.41
CA PHE A 233 27.28 -33.13 0.00
C PHE A 233 27.11 -31.82 0.77
N ILE A 234 26.91 -30.74 0.04
CA ILE A 234 26.64 -29.40 0.57
C ILE A 234 25.17 -29.12 0.28
N ILE A 235 24.36 -29.04 1.33
CA ILE A 235 22.90 -29.02 1.21
C ILE A 235 22.36 -27.78 1.91
N ALA A 236 21.63 -26.94 1.18
CA ALA A 236 20.81 -25.88 1.76
C ALA A 236 19.36 -26.38 1.90
N ARG A 237 18.80 -26.31 3.11
CA ARG A 237 17.43 -26.75 3.38
C ARG A 237 16.66 -25.76 4.25
N ASP A 238 15.34 -25.83 4.16
CA ASP A 238 14.46 -25.10 5.06
C ASP A 238 14.43 -25.80 6.43
N PRO A 239 14.76 -25.10 7.55
CA PRO A 239 14.68 -25.69 8.89
C PRO A 239 13.30 -26.26 9.25
N GLN A 240 12.22 -25.68 8.71
CA GLN A 240 10.85 -26.14 8.95
C GLN A 240 10.45 -27.30 8.04
N GLN A 241 11.02 -27.36 6.83
CA GLN A 241 10.78 -28.43 5.85
C GLN A 241 12.11 -28.92 5.24
N PRO A 242 12.85 -29.80 5.95
CA PRO A 242 14.21 -30.20 5.59
C PRO A 242 14.34 -31.02 4.30
N SER A 243 13.23 -31.54 3.77
CA SER A 243 13.20 -32.37 2.57
C SER A 243 11.98 -32.04 1.72
N PRO A 244 12.10 -31.97 0.39
CA PRO A 244 13.35 -31.97 -0.39
C PRO A 244 14.21 -30.71 -0.12
N PRO A 245 15.53 -30.75 -0.33
CA PRO A 245 16.41 -29.60 -0.13
C PRO A 245 16.13 -28.48 -1.14
N ILE A 246 16.55 -27.26 -0.80
CA ILE A 246 16.40 -26.08 -1.65
C ILE A 246 17.45 -26.13 -2.75
N ALA A 247 18.72 -26.24 -2.38
CA ALA A 247 19.86 -26.33 -3.28
C ALA A 247 20.87 -27.36 -2.76
N ALA A 248 21.59 -28.01 -3.67
CA ALA A 248 22.60 -29.00 -3.31
C ALA A 248 23.78 -29.02 -4.28
N ALA A 249 24.98 -29.19 -3.74
CA ALA A 249 26.21 -29.42 -4.51
C ALA A 249 26.97 -30.64 -3.98
N ARG A 250 27.77 -31.27 -4.85
CA ARG A 250 28.63 -32.41 -4.51
C ARG A 250 30.10 -32.07 -4.75
N ARG A 251 30.97 -32.46 -3.81
CA ARG A 251 32.43 -32.37 -3.86
C ARG A 251 33.05 -33.68 -3.36
N GLN A 252 34.37 -33.79 -3.45
CA GLN A 252 35.12 -34.90 -2.85
C GLN A 252 35.89 -34.42 -1.63
N LEU A 253 36.14 -35.30 -0.65
CA LEU A 253 36.88 -34.96 0.55
C LEU A 253 38.30 -34.46 0.25
N SER A 254 38.95 -35.02 -0.77
CA SER A 254 40.27 -34.60 -1.26
C SER A 254 40.32 -33.18 -1.82
N GLU A 255 39.17 -32.59 -2.13
CA GLU A 255 39.05 -31.20 -2.60
C GLU A 255 38.99 -30.20 -1.43
N LEU A 256 38.94 -30.66 -0.17
CA LEU A 256 38.81 -29.82 1.02
C LEU A 256 40.16 -29.58 1.73
N PRO A 257 40.35 -28.42 2.39
CA PRO A 257 39.38 -27.32 2.57
C PRO A 257 39.19 -26.49 1.29
N ALA A 258 37.95 -26.08 1.03
CA ALA A 258 37.59 -25.27 -0.14
C ALA A 258 36.35 -24.40 0.12
N THR A 259 36.21 -23.37 -0.71
CA THR A 259 34.99 -22.55 -0.75
C THR A 259 34.07 -23.07 -1.87
N VAL A 260 32.82 -23.37 -1.52
CA VAL A 260 31.78 -23.80 -2.45
C VAL A 260 30.68 -22.75 -2.48
N THR A 261 30.34 -22.27 -3.67
CA THR A 261 29.21 -21.35 -3.84
C THR A 261 27.94 -22.15 -4.12
N LEU A 262 26.89 -21.92 -3.33
CA LEU A 262 25.53 -22.35 -3.65
C LEU A 262 24.73 -21.16 -4.18
N SER A 263 24.05 -21.35 -5.29
CA SER A 263 23.33 -20.32 -6.03
C SER A 263 21.91 -20.77 -6.39
N ASN A 264 21.15 -19.89 -7.04
CA ASN A 264 19.84 -20.29 -7.57
C ASN A 264 19.95 -21.36 -8.67
N ALA A 265 21.10 -21.47 -9.35
CA ALA A 265 21.35 -22.51 -10.35
C ALA A 265 21.51 -23.92 -9.74
N ASP A 266 21.85 -24.00 -8.45
CA ASP A 266 22.00 -25.26 -7.73
C ASP A 266 20.68 -25.76 -7.12
N ALA A 267 19.56 -25.08 -7.43
CA ALA A 267 18.23 -25.44 -6.93
C ALA A 267 17.77 -26.77 -7.53
N MET A 268 17.35 -27.71 -6.67
CA MET A 268 16.91 -29.04 -7.12
C MET A 268 15.48 -29.06 -7.67
N ILE A 269 14.66 -28.05 -7.34
CA ILE A 269 13.25 -27.96 -7.74
C ILE A 269 13.02 -26.64 -8.48
N PRO A 270 12.51 -26.67 -9.73
CA PRO A 270 12.15 -25.47 -10.46
C PRO A 270 11.19 -24.59 -9.64
N GLY A 271 11.57 -23.32 -9.45
CA GLY A 271 10.76 -22.33 -8.73
C GLY A 271 10.92 -22.32 -7.21
N ARG A 272 11.69 -23.25 -6.60
CA ARG A 272 12.09 -23.20 -5.18
C ARG A 272 13.54 -22.72 -5.07
N LEU A 273 13.72 -21.41 -5.13
CA LEU A 273 15.04 -20.77 -5.26
C LEU A 273 15.62 -20.39 -3.90
N LEU A 274 16.96 -20.38 -3.78
CA LEU A 274 17.64 -19.96 -2.56
C LEU A 274 17.27 -18.52 -2.17
N SER A 275 17.12 -17.64 -3.16
CA SER A 275 16.72 -16.24 -3.00
C SER A 275 15.33 -16.02 -2.39
N GLN A 276 14.49 -17.05 -2.30
CA GLN A 276 13.14 -16.93 -1.73
C GLN A 276 13.12 -17.16 -0.21
N PHE A 277 14.19 -17.70 0.37
CA PHE A 277 14.25 -18.08 1.78
C PHE A 277 15.16 -17.12 2.53
N GLN A 278 14.62 -16.32 3.45
CA GLN A 278 15.42 -15.44 4.33
C GLN A 278 16.34 -16.22 5.26
N ARG A 279 15.93 -17.41 5.70
CA ARG A 279 16.71 -18.25 6.61
C ARG A 279 16.79 -19.67 6.09
N VAL A 280 18.01 -20.20 6.01
CA VAL A 280 18.29 -21.57 5.58
C VAL A 280 19.22 -22.26 6.57
N GLU A 281 19.15 -23.58 6.65
CA GLU A 281 20.18 -24.38 7.30
C GLU A 281 21.07 -25.00 6.22
N VAL A 282 22.36 -24.75 6.31
CA VAL A 282 23.37 -25.36 5.44
C VAL A 282 23.99 -26.52 6.19
N VAL A 283 23.96 -27.70 5.58
CA VAL A 283 24.57 -28.92 6.12
C VAL A 283 25.62 -29.40 5.12
N VAL A 284 26.83 -29.59 5.61
CA VAL A 284 27.93 -30.21 4.86
C VAL A 284 28.14 -31.61 5.42
N ARG A 285 27.96 -32.64 4.59
CA ARG A 285 28.03 -34.04 4.98
C ARG A 285 29.05 -34.80 4.16
N ALA A 286 30.03 -35.42 4.80
CA ALA A 286 30.87 -36.45 4.21
C ALA A 286 30.18 -37.82 4.39
N SER A 287 29.70 -38.37 3.28
CA SER A 287 28.87 -39.58 3.25
C SER A 287 29.69 -40.81 2.88
N LEU A 288 29.67 -41.81 3.76
CA LEU A 288 30.31 -43.11 3.54
C LEU A 288 29.53 -43.98 2.56
N SER A 289 28.21 -43.81 2.52
CA SER A 289 27.29 -44.55 1.63
C SER A 289 27.27 -43.99 0.21
N GLY A 290 27.72 -42.75 0.02
CA GLY A 290 27.62 -42.03 -1.25
C GLY A 290 26.25 -41.37 -1.47
N GLU A 291 25.35 -41.43 -0.49
CA GLU A 291 24.04 -40.80 -0.53
C GLU A 291 24.03 -39.46 0.25
N PRO A 292 23.21 -38.47 -0.15
CA PRO A 292 23.14 -37.17 0.53
C PRO A 292 22.37 -37.23 1.86
N ILE A 293 21.71 -38.34 2.17
CA ILE A 293 20.91 -38.55 3.38
C ILE A 293 21.81 -38.98 4.54
N ALA A 294 21.47 -38.59 5.77
CA ALA A 294 22.26 -38.92 6.96
C ALA A 294 22.26 -40.43 7.22
N GLN A 295 23.44 -41.03 7.35
CA GLN A 295 23.59 -42.40 7.81
C GLN A 295 24.56 -42.48 8.99
N ALA A 296 24.39 -43.50 9.82
CA ALA A 296 25.27 -43.75 10.96
C ALA A 296 26.73 -43.86 10.49
N GLY A 297 27.63 -43.15 11.17
CA GLY A 297 29.05 -43.07 10.85
C GLY A 297 29.44 -41.95 9.87
N ASP A 298 28.48 -41.30 9.21
CA ASP A 298 28.77 -40.13 8.38
C ASP A 298 29.26 -38.96 9.24
N TRP A 299 30.16 -38.15 8.69
CA TRP A 299 30.61 -36.93 9.34
C TRP A 299 29.90 -35.71 8.76
N PHE A 300 29.57 -34.73 9.58
CA PHE A 300 28.88 -33.53 9.14
C PHE A 300 29.26 -32.29 9.94
N GLY A 301 28.95 -31.14 9.36
CA GLY A 301 28.91 -29.83 10.01
C GLY A 301 27.69 -29.07 9.51
N GLN A 302 27.17 -28.14 10.33
CA GLN A 302 25.98 -27.38 9.96
C GLN A 302 25.94 -25.99 10.55
N ALA A 303 25.29 -25.06 9.84
CA ALA A 303 25.08 -23.70 10.29
C ALA A 303 23.72 -23.16 9.80
N ALA A 304 23.08 -22.34 10.64
CA ALA A 304 21.92 -21.55 10.23
C ALA A 304 22.39 -20.23 9.62
N VAL A 305 21.90 -19.90 8.44
CA VAL A 305 22.32 -18.74 7.64
C VAL A 305 21.11 -17.86 7.36
N ASP A 306 21.29 -16.55 7.57
CA ASP A 306 20.37 -15.53 7.07
C ASP A 306 20.88 -15.07 5.69
N THR A 307 20.17 -15.45 4.63
CA THR A 307 20.59 -15.23 3.24
C THR A 307 20.52 -13.76 2.83
N ALA A 308 19.77 -12.93 3.57
CA ALA A 308 19.71 -11.49 3.34
C ALA A 308 20.88 -10.75 4.00
N ALA A 309 21.41 -11.30 5.10
CA ALA A 309 22.47 -10.66 5.89
C ALA A 309 23.88 -11.25 5.65
N SER A 310 23.98 -12.46 5.10
CA SER A 310 25.26 -13.19 4.96
C SER A 310 25.49 -13.67 3.54
N THR A 311 26.64 -13.29 2.97
CA THR A 311 27.11 -13.77 1.65
C THR A 311 28.14 -14.90 1.78
N ALA A 312 28.63 -15.16 2.98
CA ALA A 312 29.56 -16.24 3.29
C ALA A 312 29.26 -16.91 4.64
N VAL A 313 29.54 -18.21 4.76
CA VAL A 313 29.43 -18.98 6.00
C VAL A 313 30.59 -19.96 6.13
N ASP A 314 31.14 -20.07 7.33
CA ASP A 314 32.17 -21.06 7.66
C ASP A 314 31.51 -22.30 8.28
N ILE A 315 31.80 -23.48 7.73
CA ILE A 315 31.29 -24.76 8.24
C ILE A 315 32.46 -25.73 8.37
N THR A 316 32.61 -26.31 9.55
CA THR A 316 33.61 -27.34 9.82
C THR A 316 32.93 -28.70 9.99
N ILE A 317 33.44 -29.72 9.30
CA ILE A 317 33.01 -31.11 9.47
C ILE A 317 33.68 -31.65 10.75
N ASP A 318 32.92 -31.68 11.84
CA ASP A 318 33.42 -31.95 13.21
C ASP A 318 32.58 -32.95 14.01
N SER A 319 31.40 -33.31 13.52
CA SER A 319 30.42 -34.14 14.22
C SER A 319 30.14 -35.41 13.44
N GLN A 320 29.93 -36.53 14.14
CA GLN A 320 29.57 -37.80 13.52
C GLN A 320 28.11 -38.13 13.80
N VAL A 321 27.42 -38.67 12.80
CA VAL A 321 26.07 -39.21 12.96
C VAL A 321 26.16 -40.50 13.78
N PRO A 322 25.42 -40.61 14.90
CA PRO A 322 25.47 -41.77 15.79
C PRO A 322 24.91 -43.06 15.15
#